data_AF-A0A7S2DXC4-F1
#
_entry.id   AF-A0A7S2DXC4-F1
#
_cell.length_a   1.000
_cell.length_b   1.000
_cell.length_c   1.000
_cell.angle_alpha   90.00
_cell.angle_beta   90.00
_cell.angle_gamma   90.00
#
_symmetry.space_group_name_H-M   'P 1'
#
loop_
_entity.id
_entity.type
_entity.pdbx_description
1 polymer ?
#
loop_
_entity_poly.entity_id
_entity_poly.type
_entity_poly.pdbx_seq_one_letter_code
_entity_poly.pdbx_strand_id
1 'polypeptide(L)'
;MWSVHENLDVIREKVPTGFSDELAAEAAAITLNPDALAADIDESSRRDLTSLVAMAIDEESTEEVDDAVSVEDLPPAEGGGQRIWVHIADPARYVPLGSALE
;
A
#
# COMPACT_ATOMS: atom_id res chain seq x y z
N MET A 1 15.48 -35.87 -0.74
CA MET A 1 15.30 -35.73 0.72
C MET A 1 14.22 -34.68 0.87
N TRP A 2 12.99 -35.10 1.16
CA TRP A 2 11.83 -34.21 1.24
C TRP A 2 11.76 -33.63 2.66
N SER A 3 11.56 -32.33 2.80
CA SER A 3 11.28 -31.75 4.12
C SER A 3 9.79 -31.95 4.44
N VAL A 4 9.46 -32.14 5.72
CA VAL A 4 8.09 -32.44 6.19
C VAL A 4 7.09 -31.29 5.96
N HIS A 5 7.56 -30.12 5.54
CA HIS A 5 6.75 -28.90 5.38
C HIS A 5 6.97 -28.24 4.01
N GLU A 6 6.79 -28.98 2.92
CA GLU A 6 6.78 -28.40 1.57
C GLU A 6 5.36 -28.03 1.14
N ASN A 7 5.19 -26.78 0.69
CA ASN A 7 3.93 -26.33 0.12
C ASN A 7 3.80 -26.88 -1.32
N LEU A 8 3.15 -28.04 -1.43
CA LEU A 8 3.02 -28.78 -2.69
C LEU A 8 2.25 -28.01 -3.77
N ASP A 9 1.30 -27.15 -3.38
CA ASP A 9 0.54 -26.35 -4.32
C ASP A 9 1.42 -25.25 -4.95
N VAL A 10 2.25 -24.57 -4.16
CA VAL A 10 3.25 -23.60 -4.66
C VAL A 10 4.21 -24.25 -5.67
N ILE A 11 4.68 -25.46 -5.38
CA ILE A 11 5.59 -26.20 -6.28
C ILE A 11 4.86 -26.62 -7.56
N ARG A 12 3.64 -27.16 -7.45
CA ARG A 12 2.85 -27.66 -8.58
C ARG A 12 2.51 -26.54 -9.55
N GLU A 13 2.07 -25.40 -9.02
CA GLU A 13 1.69 -24.23 -9.82
C GLU A 13 2.90 -23.37 -10.22
N LYS A 14 4.10 -23.71 -9.74
CA LYS A 14 5.36 -22.98 -9.97
C LYS A 14 5.24 -21.50 -9.61
N VAL A 15 4.56 -21.22 -8.49
CA VAL A 15 4.43 -19.84 -7.98
C VAL A 15 5.83 -19.33 -7.64
N PRO A 16 6.23 -18.16 -8.15
CA PRO A 16 7.49 -17.53 -7.74
C PRO A 16 7.48 -17.28 -6.23
N THR A 17 8.45 -17.83 -5.50
CA THR A 17 8.59 -17.66 -4.04
C THR A 17 9.71 -16.68 -3.67
N GLY A 18 10.27 -16.00 -4.66
CA GLY A 18 11.35 -15.05 -4.49
C GLY A 18 11.37 -14.05 -5.62
N PHE A 19 11.95 -12.89 -5.33
CA PHE A 19 12.15 -11.82 -6.30
C PHE A 19 13.49 -11.97 -7.01
N SER A 20 13.63 -11.37 -8.19
CA SER A 20 14.91 -11.30 -8.89
C SER A 20 15.88 -10.36 -8.16
N ASP A 21 17.18 -10.57 -8.35
CA ASP A 21 18.21 -9.68 -7.80
C ASP A 21 18.04 -8.23 -8.29
N GLU A 22 17.55 -8.06 -9.53
CA GLU A 22 17.25 -6.76 -10.14
C GLU A 22 16.11 -6.04 -9.40
N LEU A 23 14.99 -6.73 -9.15
CA LEU A 23 13.84 -6.18 -8.42
C LEU A 23 14.23 -5.83 -6.98
N ALA A 24 14.95 -6.74 -6.31
CA ALA A 24 15.42 -6.51 -4.95
C ALA A 24 16.37 -5.30 -4.85
N ALA A 25 17.24 -5.10 -5.84
CA ALA A 25 18.13 -3.94 -5.91
C ALA A 25 17.36 -2.63 -6.13
N GLU A 26 16.34 -2.64 -6.99
CA GLU A 26 15.49 -1.47 -7.25
C GLU A 26 14.68 -1.07 -6.00
N ALA A 27 14.04 -2.03 -5.34
CA ALA A 27 13.32 -1.79 -4.08
C ALA A 27 14.24 -1.22 -2.98
N ALA A 28 15.46 -1.76 -2.86
CA ALA A 28 16.44 -1.26 -1.91
C ALA A 28 16.87 0.19 -2.22
N ALA A 29 17.00 0.56 -3.50
CA ALA A 29 17.36 1.92 -3.90
C ALA A 29 16.33 2.96 -3.49
N ILE A 30 15.03 2.62 -3.52
CA ILE A 30 13.94 3.49 -3.04
C ILE A 30 14.10 3.75 -1.53
N THR A 31 14.34 2.71 -0.75
CA THR A 31 14.45 2.80 0.71
C THR A 31 15.72 3.55 1.16
N LEU A 32 16.82 3.40 0.40
CA LEU A 32 18.12 3.98 0.71
C LEU A 32 18.28 5.44 0.27
N ASN A 33 17.31 6.01 -0.45
CA ASN A 33 17.36 7.40 -0.90
C ASN A 33 16.38 8.27 -0.08
N PRO A 34 16.88 9.05 0.89
CA PRO A 34 16.04 9.90 1.74
C PRO A 34 15.25 10.95 0.94
N ASP A 35 15.81 11.44 -0.16
CA ASP A 35 15.16 12.45 -1.01
C ASP A 35 14.01 11.85 -1.82
N ALA A 36 14.13 10.59 -2.24
CA ALA A 36 13.06 9.84 -2.91
C ALA A 36 11.91 9.50 -1.96
N LEU A 37 12.19 9.33 -0.66
CA LEU A 37 11.16 9.18 0.37
C LEU A 37 10.51 10.53 0.73
N ALA A 38 11.31 11.61 0.79
CA ALA A 38 10.87 12.89 1.33
C ALA A 38 10.04 13.74 0.37
N ALA A 39 10.27 13.66 -0.94
CA ALA A 39 9.55 14.47 -1.92
C ALA A 39 8.42 13.65 -2.57
N ASP A 40 7.17 13.98 -2.24
CA ASP A 40 6.01 13.47 -2.96
C ASP A 40 5.84 14.27 -4.25
N ILE A 41 6.15 13.67 -5.40
CA ILE A 41 6.07 14.33 -6.71
C ILE A 41 4.65 14.80 -7.04
N ASP A 42 3.63 14.15 -6.46
CA ASP A 42 2.23 14.43 -6.70
C ASP A 42 1.63 15.33 -5.62
N GLU A 43 2.40 15.79 -4.64
CA GLU A 43 1.93 16.60 -3.49
C GLU A 43 1.02 17.74 -3.94
N SER A 44 1.40 18.46 -5.01
CA SER A 44 0.64 19.58 -5.55
C SER A 44 -0.75 19.24 -6.09
N SER A 45 -0.99 17.97 -6.42
CA SER A 45 -2.26 17.46 -6.95
C SER A 45 -3.07 16.70 -5.90
N ARG A 46 -2.46 16.34 -4.77
CA ARG A 46 -3.12 15.60 -3.69
C ARG A 46 -4.07 16.51 -2.92
N ARG A 47 -5.19 15.94 -2.50
CA ARG A 47 -6.09 16.59 -1.56
C ARG A 47 -5.59 16.33 -0.15
N ASP A 48 -5.32 17.39 0.60
CA ASP A 48 -5.00 17.27 2.02
C ASP A 48 -6.23 16.84 2.82
N LEU A 49 -6.17 15.62 3.35
CA LEU A 49 -7.17 15.01 4.23
C LEU A 49 -6.59 14.69 5.61
N THR A 50 -5.40 15.20 5.95
CA THR A 50 -4.67 14.88 7.20
C THR A 50 -5.40 15.32 8.47
N SER A 51 -6.41 16.18 8.35
CA SER A 51 -7.30 16.56 9.46
C SER A 51 -8.38 15.52 9.78
N LEU A 52 -8.65 14.57 8.88
CA LEU A 52 -9.60 13.49 9.11
C LEU A 52 -8.95 12.38 9.94
N VAL A 53 -9.70 11.84 10.90
CA VAL A 53 -9.30 10.62 11.61
C VAL A 53 -9.49 9.44 10.65
N ALA A 54 -8.39 8.84 10.21
CA ALA A 54 -8.38 7.62 9.40
C ALA A 54 -8.10 6.41 10.28
N MET A 55 -8.91 5.36 10.15
CA MET A 55 -8.76 4.11 10.89
C MET A 55 -8.74 2.93 9.93
N ALA A 56 -7.74 2.07 10.07
CA ALA A 56 -7.71 0.75 9.45
C ALA A 56 -8.26 -0.28 10.46
N ILE A 57 -8.98 -1.29 9.99
CA ILE A 57 -9.61 -2.31 10.84
C ILE A 57 -9.20 -3.68 10.29
N ASP A 58 -8.18 -4.23 10.92
CA ASP A 58 -7.48 -5.42 10.46
C ASP A 58 -7.34 -6.48 11.56
N GLU A 59 -6.89 -7.67 11.16
CA GLU A 59 -6.47 -8.70 12.11
C GLU A 59 -5.16 -8.32 12.80
N GLU A 60 -4.89 -8.88 13.98
CA GLU A 60 -3.66 -8.59 14.74
C GLU A 60 -2.39 -9.00 13.97
N SER A 61 -2.49 -10.00 13.08
CA SER A 61 -1.38 -10.48 12.25
C SER A 61 -1.19 -9.70 10.95
N THR A 62 -1.99 -8.67 10.69
CA THR A 62 -1.83 -7.85 9.47
C THR A 62 -0.56 -7.01 9.58
N GLU A 63 0.38 -7.22 8.65
CA GLU A 63 1.64 -6.46 8.55
C GLU A 63 1.55 -5.32 7.52
N GLU A 64 0.73 -5.49 6.50
CA GLU A 64 0.55 -4.55 5.38
C GLU A 64 -0.87 -3.97 5.44
N VAL A 65 -0.96 -2.66 5.68
CA VAL A 65 -2.25 -1.94 5.77
C VAL A 65 -2.48 -1.17 4.48
N ASP A 66 -3.45 -1.64 3.69
CA ASP A 66 -3.72 -1.10 2.35
C ASP A 66 -4.89 -0.13 2.30
N ASP A 67 -5.74 -0.10 3.34
CA ASP A 67 -6.91 0.76 3.38
C ASP A 67 -7.19 1.36 4.75
N ALA A 68 -7.94 2.46 4.74
CA ALA A 68 -8.46 3.10 5.93
C ALA A 68 -9.80 3.78 5.65
N VAL A 69 -10.58 3.99 6.70
CA VAL A 69 -11.86 4.69 6.62
C VAL A 69 -11.90 5.91 7.52
N SER A 70 -12.57 6.97 7.05
CA SER A 70 -12.96 8.13 7.87
C SER A 70 -14.45 8.40 7.72
N VAL A 71 -15.05 8.95 8.76
CA VAL A 71 -16.47 9.36 8.73
C VAL A 71 -16.57 10.82 9.17
N GLU A 72 -17.33 11.60 8.40
CA GLU A 72 -17.63 13.01 8.68
C GLU A 72 -19.15 13.19 8.75
N ASP A 73 -19.66 13.76 9.84
CA ASP A 73 -21.07 14.14 9.94
C ASP A 73 -21.32 15.41 9.13
N LEU A 74 -22.31 15.37 8.24
CA LEU A 74 -22.66 16.51 7.40
C LEU A 74 -23.62 17.46 8.13
N PRO A 75 -23.44 18.79 7.98
CA PRO A 75 -24.35 19.75 8.59
C PRO A 75 -25.80 19.56 8.09
N PRO A 76 -26.83 19.85 8.92
CA PRO A 76 -28.22 19.83 8.49
C PRO A 76 -28.51 20.73 7.28
N ALA A 77 -27.76 21.83 7.12
CA ALA A 77 -27.84 22.73 5.98
C ALA A 77 -27.44 22.08 4.64
N GLU A 78 -26.66 20.99 4.68
CA GLU A 78 -26.26 20.19 3.52
C GLU A 78 -27.12 18.92 3.36
N GLY A 79 -28.23 18.82 4.09
CA GLY A 79 -29.12 17.64 4.08
C GLY A 79 -28.85 16.64 5.21
N GLY A 80 -27.86 16.91 6.08
CA GLY A 80 -27.46 16.02 7.17
C GLY A 80 -26.86 14.69 6.70
N GLY A 81 -26.67 13.74 7.62
CA GLY A 81 -26.15 12.41 7.33
C GLY A 81 -24.64 12.29 7.53
N GLN A 82 -24.04 11.25 6.95
CA GLN A 82 -22.62 10.94 7.10
C GLN A 82 -21.96 10.80 5.73
N ARG A 83 -20.77 11.37 5.59
CA ARG A 83 -19.86 11.13 4.47
C ARG A 83 -18.82 10.12 4.92
N ILE A 84 -18.69 9.03 4.17
CA ILE A 84 -17.68 8.01 4.38
C ILE A 84 -16.57 8.23 3.36
N TRP A 85 -15.33 8.25 3.84
CA TRP A 85 -14.12 8.26 3.03
C TRP A 85 -13.50 6.86 3.09
N VAL A 86 -13.14 6.33 1.93
CA VAL A 86 -12.34 5.10 1.80
C VAL A 86 -11.00 5.54 1.22
N HIS A 87 -9.95 5.39 2.01
CA HIS A 87 -8.59 5.71 1.64
C HIS A 87 -7.90 4.41 1.26
N ILE A 88 -7.25 4.37 0.09
CA ILE A 88 -6.49 3.21 -0.37
C ILE A 88 -5.03 3.65 -0.48
N ALA A 89 -4.11 2.79 -0.08
CA ALA A 89 -2.68 2.99 -0.26
C ALA A 89 -2.36 3.24 -1.73
N ASP A 90 -1.35 4.09 -1.97
CA ASP A 90 -0.93 4.48 -3.31
C ASP A 90 0.46 3.87 -3.61
N PRO A 91 0.55 2.56 -3.92
CA PRO A 91 1.81 1.90 -4.20
C PRO A 91 2.43 2.41 -5.51
N ALA A 92 1.63 2.96 -6.42
CA ALA A 92 2.10 3.51 -7.69
C ALA A 92 3.07 4.68 -7.49
N ARG A 93 3.02 5.37 -6.34
CA ARG A 93 4.05 6.34 -5.93
C ARG A 93 5.46 5.76 -5.94
N TYR A 94 5.61 4.48 -5.60
CA TYR A 94 6.90 3.80 -5.46
C TYR A 94 7.17 2.76 -6.55
N VAL A 95 6.21 2.47 -7.41
CA VAL A 95 6.35 1.51 -8.52
C VAL A 95 6.26 2.27 -9.85
N PRO A 96 7.41 2.68 -10.43
CA PRO A 96 7.42 3.36 -11.72
C PRO A 96 6.92 2.44 -12.83
N LEU A 97 6.11 2.98 -13.75
CA LEU A 97 5.66 2.25 -14.93
C LEU A 97 6.85 1.79 -15.78
N GLY A 98 6.87 0.52 -16.17
CA GLY A 98 7.94 -0.11 -16.94
C GLY A 98 9.24 -0.38 -16.17
N SER A 99 9.25 -0.24 -14.84
CA SER A 99 10.37 -0.63 -13.98
C SER A 99 10.43 -2.15 -13.75
N ALA A 100 11.47 -2.64 -13.07
CA ALA A 100 11.50 -4.05 -12.66
C ALA A 100 10.54 -4.35 -11.49
N LEU A 101 9.95 -3.31 -10.88
CA LEU A 101 8.94 -3.43 -9.83
C LEU A 101 7.50 -3.54 -10.37
N GLU A 102 7.27 -3.30 -11.66
CA GLU A 102 5.97 -3.50 -12.34
C GLU A 102 5.77 -4.95 -12.78
#